data_AF-A0A2M8JT79-F1
#
_entry.id   AF-A0A2M8JT79-F1
#
_cell.length_a   1.000
_cell.length_b   1.000
_cell.length_c   1.000
_cell.angle_alpha   90.00
_cell.angle_beta   90.00
_cell.angle_gamma   90.00
#
_symmetry.space_group_name_H-M   'P 1'
#
loop_
_entity.id
_entity.type
_entity.pdbx_description
1 polymer ?
#
loop_
_entity_poly.entity_id
_entity_poly.type
_entity_poly.pdbx_seq_one_letter_code
_entity_poly.pdbx_strand_id
1 'polypeptide(L)'
;MTYFRQLLRKSYNNSNSVRDIISNDHSGFTEPILTEIDFKLIDSLTTIDNQRLITDSSEGHLRAEGAQGKRPLGYIMDRLTSKWLDSLAKSRMKLSGVWDNWSD
;
A
#
# COMPACT_ATOMS: atom_id res chain seq x y z
N MET A 1 2.76 5.54 -5.76
CA MET A 1 2.87 5.91 -4.33
C MET A 1 1.55 5.84 -3.56
N THR A 2 0.39 6.03 -4.20
CA THR A 2 -0.94 6.06 -3.55
C THR A 2 -1.24 4.85 -2.67
N TYR A 3 -1.04 3.62 -3.18
CA TYR A 3 -1.25 2.40 -2.40
C TYR A 3 -0.39 2.35 -1.12
N PHE A 4 0.89 2.67 -1.22
CA PHE A 4 1.82 2.68 -0.08
C PHE A 4 1.41 3.69 0.99
N ARG A 5 1.10 4.92 0.60
CA ARG A 5 0.64 5.98 1.51
C ARG A 5 -0.66 5.58 2.22
N GLN A 6 -1.61 4.96 1.51
CA GLN A 6 -2.88 4.52 2.08
C GLN A 6 -2.72 3.34 3.03
N LEU A 7 -1.87 2.38 2.70
CA LEU A 7 -1.56 1.26 3.59
C LEU A 7 -0.87 1.74 4.86
N LEU A 8 0.14 2.62 4.76
CA LEU A 8 0.79 3.24 5.92
C LEU A 8 -0.22 3.91 6.85
N ARG A 9 -1.13 4.73 6.30
CA ARG A 9 -2.19 5.37 7.09
C ARG A 9 -3.04 4.32 7.81
N LYS A 10 -3.51 3.27 7.12
CA LYS A 10 -4.37 2.24 7.72
C LYS A 10 -3.64 1.42 8.80
N SER A 11 -2.41 0.99 8.51
CA SER A 11 -1.62 0.15 9.42
C SER A 11 -1.24 0.85 10.73
N TYR A 12 -1.13 2.17 10.69
CA TYR A 12 -0.88 3.02 11.87
C TYR A 12 -2.14 3.72 12.39
N ASN A 13 -3.33 3.20 12.09
CA ASN A 13 -4.61 3.72 12.57
C ASN A 13 -4.79 5.24 12.32
N ASN A 14 -4.32 5.72 11.17
CA ASN A 14 -4.37 7.11 10.74
C ASN A 14 -3.73 8.10 11.74
N SER A 15 -2.66 7.68 12.43
CA SER A 15 -1.92 8.53 13.37
C SER A 15 -1.43 9.84 12.75
N ASN A 16 -1.40 10.91 13.55
CA ASN A 16 -0.98 12.23 13.08
C ASN A 16 0.45 12.21 12.55
N SER A 17 1.39 11.57 13.26
CA SER A 17 2.79 11.49 12.83
C SER A 17 2.96 10.86 11.45
N VAL A 18 2.19 9.83 11.11
CA VAL A 18 2.24 9.23 9.76
C VAL A 18 1.63 10.14 8.72
N ARG A 19 0.55 10.87 9.07
CA ARG A 19 -0.03 11.87 8.17
C ARG A 19 0.96 12.99 7.88
N ASP A 20 1.67 13.47 8.89
CA ASP A 20 2.66 14.55 8.77
C ASP A 20 3.84 14.12 7.90
N ILE A 21 4.34 12.89 8.08
CA ILE A 21 5.39 12.32 7.23
C ILE A 21 4.93 12.28 5.77
N ILE A 22 3.70 11.80 5.52
CA ILE A 22 3.16 11.71 4.16
C ILE A 22 2.90 13.09 3.55
N SER A 23 2.42 14.07 4.32
CA SER A 23 2.14 15.41 3.81
C SER A 23 3.42 16.20 3.51
N ASN A 24 4.49 15.94 4.28
CA ASN A 24 5.80 16.56 4.06
C ASN A 24 6.64 15.84 3.00
N ASP A 25 6.17 14.69 2.50
CA ASP A 25 6.82 13.93 1.45
C ASP A 25 6.52 14.53 0.07
N HIS A 26 7.47 15.33 -0.42
CA HIS A 26 7.42 16.00 -1.72
C HIS A 26 8.14 15.21 -2.82
N SER A 27 8.33 13.90 -2.67
CA SER A 27 9.00 13.05 -3.67
C SER A 27 8.17 12.84 -4.96
N GLY A 28 7.42 13.86 -5.39
CA GLY A 28 6.41 13.82 -6.42
C GLY A 28 6.94 13.44 -7.80
N PHE A 29 6.86 12.15 -8.11
CA PHE A 29 6.47 11.73 -9.46
C PHE A 29 5.05 12.25 -9.70
N THR A 30 4.83 12.97 -10.80
CA THR A 30 3.49 13.45 -11.20
C THR A 30 2.53 12.28 -11.12
N GLU A 31 1.54 12.33 -10.22
CA GLU A 31 0.71 11.17 -9.96
C GLU A 31 0.01 10.76 -11.26
N PRO A 32 0.14 9.48 -11.69
CA PRO A 32 -0.63 8.99 -12.82
C PRO A 32 -2.10 9.23 -12.53
N ILE A 33 -2.87 9.65 -13.53
CA ILE A 33 -4.31 9.90 -13.39
C ILE A 33 -4.98 8.57 -13.02
N LEU A 34 -5.24 8.36 -11.73
CA LEU A 34 -5.97 7.22 -11.22
C LEU A 34 -7.48 7.47 -11.39
N THR A 35 -8.20 6.48 -11.90
CA THR A 35 -9.66 6.56 -12.00
C THR A 35 -10.31 6.34 -10.63
N GLU A 36 -11.57 6.71 -10.47
CA GLU A 36 -12.34 6.41 -9.25
C GLU A 36 -12.35 4.90 -8.93
N ILE A 37 -12.38 4.06 -9.98
CA ILE A 37 -12.33 2.60 -9.84
C ILE A 37 -10.98 2.17 -9.27
N ASP A 38 -9.88 2.78 -9.70
CA ASP A 38 -8.54 2.47 -9.15
C ASP A 38 -8.45 2.88 -7.68
N PHE A 39 -9.00 4.03 -7.29
CA PHE A 39 -9.05 4.44 -5.88
C PHE A 39 -9.84 3.45 -5.01
N LYS A 40 -11.01 2.98 -5.48
CA LYS A 40 -11.80 1.96 -4.77
C LYS A 40 -11.05 0.63 -4.66
N LEU A 41 -10.36 0.24 -5.73
CA LEU A 41 -9.53 -0.98 -5.73
C LEU A 41 -8.39 -0.87 -4.72
N ILE A 42 -7.64 0.23 -4.72
CA ILE A 42 -6.55 0.47 -3.78
C ILE A 42 -7.09 0.49 -2.35
N ASP A 43 -8.23 1.13 -2.10
CA ASP A 43 -8.84 1.13 -0.77
C ASP A 43 -9.19 -0.28 -0.29
N SER A 44 -9.83 -1.08 -1.14
CA SER A 44 -10.17 -2.47 -0.82
C SER A 44 -8.94 -3.32 -0.51
N LEU A 45 -7.91 -3.27 -1.38
CA LEU A 45 -6.67 -4.01 -1.20
C LEU A 45 -5.96 -3.61 0.11
N THR A 46 -5.84 -2.32 0.38
CA THR A 46 -5.21 -1.83 1.62
C THR A 46 -6.02 -2.17 2.87
N THR A 47 -7.34 -2.31 2.79
CA THR A 47 -8.18 -2.80 3.89
C THR A 47 -7.90 -4.27 4.19
N ILE A 48 -7.86 -5.12 3.16
CA ILE A 48 -7.55 -6.56 3.30
C ILE A 48 -6.15 -6.73 3.92
N ASP A 49 -5.19 -5.96 3.46
CA ASP A 49 -3.80 -6.04 3.93
C ASP A 49 -3.65 -5.56 5.37
N ASN A 50 -4.38 -4.52 5.76
CA ASN A 50 -4.43 -4.09 7.14
C ASN A 50 -5.08 -5.14 8.06
N GLN A 51 -6.14 -5.82 7.58
CA GLN A 51 -6.76 -6.92 8.32
C GLN A 51 -5.79 -8.09 8.53
N ARG A 52 -5.07 -8.50 7.48
CA ARG A 52 -4.02 -9.54 7.59
C ARG A 52 -2.96 -9.17 8.61
N LEU A 53 -2.48 -7.93 8.57
CA LEU A 53 -1.49 -7.41 9.52
C LEU A 53 -2.01 -7.44 10.97
N ILE A 54 -3.30 -7.17 11.19
CA ILE A 54 -3.93 -7.29 12.52
C ILE A 54 -3.96 -8.75 12.96
N THR A 55 -4.39 -9.67 12.09
CA THR A 55 -4.48 -11.11 12.37
C THR A 55 -3.10 -11.74 12.64
N ASP A 56 -2.10 -11.45 11.81
CA ASP A 56 -0.71 -11.91 11.98
C ASP A 56 -0.07 -11.37 13.28
N SER A 57 -0.60 -10.28 13.82
CA SER A 57 -0.19 -9.75 15.12
C SER A 57 -0.82 -10.52 16.29
N SER A 58 -2.03 -11.08 16.13
CA SER A 58 -2.72 -11.82 17.19
C SER A 58 -2.30 -13.29 17.27
N GLU A 59 -1.85 -13.90 16.17
CA GLU A 59 -1.57 -15.35 16.07
C GLU A 59 -0.10 -15.74 16.35
N GLY A 60 0.75 -14.78 16.71
CA GLY A 60 2.20 -14.98 16.86
C GLY A 60 2.63 -15.79 18.08
N HIS A 61 2.40 -17.10 18.09
CA HIS A 61 2.80 -18.05 19.15
C HIS A 61 4.31 -18.40 19.21
N LEU A 62 5.12 -17.98 18.23
CA LEU A 62 6.56 -18.30 18.12
C LEU A 62 7.43 -17.05 18.03
N ARG A 63 7.31 -16.11 18.98
CA ARG A 63 8.08 -14.85 18.94
C ARG A 63 8.86 -14.62 20.22
N ALA A 64 10.11 -14.16 20.06
CA ALA A 64 10.95 -13.69 21.15
C ALA A 64 10.23 -12.61 21.97
N GLU A 65 10.38 -12.64 23.29
CA GLU A 65 9.54 -11.97 24.30
C GLU A 65 9.33 -10.45 24.11
N GLY A 66 10.17 -9.78 23.31
CA GLY A 66 10.05 -8.33 23.01
C GLY A 66 9.36 -7.95 21.69
N ALA A 67 9.00 -8.91 20.82
CA ALA A 67 8.47 -8.66 19.47
C ALA A 67 6.94 -8.84 19.36
N GLN A 68 6.22 -8.58 20.46
CA GLN A 68 4.76 -8.66 20.52
C GLN A 68 4.14 -7.41 19.88
N GLY A 69 3.21 -7.60 18.95
CA GLY A 69 2.46 -6.51 18.31
C GLY A 69 2.57 -6.45 16.78
N LYS A 70 1.81 -5.51 16.22
CA LYS A 70 1.71 -5.28 14.78
C LYS A 70 3.09 -4.89 14.24
N ARG A 71 3.48 -5.42 13.08
CA ARG A 71 4.72 -5.04 12.37
C ARG A 71 4.44 -4.35 11.02
N PRO A 72 3.83 -3.13 11.02
CA PRO A 72 3.50 -2.44 9.77
C PRO A 72 4.67 -2.30 8.80
N LEU A 73 5.83 -1.83 9.26
CA LEU A 73 6.95 -1.55 8.34
C LEU A 73 7.46 -2.82 7.65
N GLY A 74 7.64 -3.91 8.39
CA GLY A 74 8.09 -5.18 7.83
C GLY A 74 7.12 -5.72 6.79
N TYR A 75 5.83 -5.80 7.16
CA TYR A 75 4.79 -6.25 6.25
C TYR A 75 4.70 -5.41 4.98
N ILE A 76 4.74 -4.08 5.13
CA ILE A 76 4.67 -3.16 3.99
C ILE A 76 5.90 -3.33 3.10
N MET A 77 7.09 -3.48 3.67
CA MET A 77 8.32 -3.70 2.90
C MET A 77 8.27 -5.00 2.09
N ASP A 78 7.79 -6.10 2.69
CA ASP A 78 7.59 -7.39 2.02
C ASP A 78 6.57 -7.26 0.87
N ARG A 79 5.52 -6.45 1.08
CA ARG A 79 4.53 -6.17 0.02
C ARG A 79 5.07 -5.30 -1.10
N LEU A 80 5.89 -4.31 -0.82
CA LEU A 80 6.47 -3.47 -1.87
C LEU A 80 7.51 -4.24 -2.70
N THR A 81 8.27 -5.14 -2.07
CA THR A 81 9.34 -5.89 -2.74
C THR A 81 8.86 -7.08 -3.57
N SER A 82 7.63 -7.56 -3.35
CA SER A 82 7.08 -8.75 -4.03
C SER A 82 6.59 -8.51 -5.47
N LYS A 83 6.78 -7.31 -6.06
CA LYS A 83 6.43 -6.94 -7.46
C LYS A 83 4.96 -7.14 -7.86
N TRP A 84 4.09 -7.57 -6.94
CA TRP A 84 2.68 -7.81 -7.23
C TRP A 84 1.96 -6.53 -7.64
N LEU A 85 2.32 -5.40 -7.01
CA LEU A 85 1.73 -4.09 -7.33
C LEU A 85 2.09 -3.64 -8.73
N ASP A 86 3.33 -3.90 -9.18
CA ASP A 86 3.77 -3.64 -10.55
C ASP A 86 2.99 -4.48 -11.56
N SER A 87 2.75 -5.75 -11.20
CA SER A 87 1.98 -6.69 -12.03
C SER A 87 0.51 -6.26 -12.13
N LEU A 88 -0.09 -5.82 -11.02
CA LEU A 88 -1.43 -5.25 -10.99
C LEU A 88 -1.51 -3.98 -11.84
N ALA A 89 -0.57 -3.05 -11.67
CA ALA A 89 -0.54 -1.81 -12.43
C ALA A 89 -0.47 -2.06 -13.95
N LYS A 90 0.40 -2.98 -14.40
CA LYS A 90 0.49 -3.39 -15.81
C LYS A 90 -0.81 -3.99 -16.34
N SER A 91 -1.47 -4.84 -15.54
CA SER A 91 -2.76 -5.42 -15.90
C SER A 91 -3.85 -4.36 -16.04
N ARG A 92 -3.92 -3.42 -15.09
CA ARG A 92 -4.88 -2.32 -15.10
C ARG A 92 -4.67 -1.36 -16.27
N MET A 93 -3.42 -1.06 -16.62
CA MET A 93 -3.07 -0.23 -17.76
C MET A 93 -3.57 -0.82 -19.10
N LYS A 94 -3.56 -2.15 -19.25
CA LYS A 94 -4.12 -2.80 -20.45
C LYS A 94 -5.65 -2.66 -20.54
N LEU A 95 -6.33 -2.60 -19.39
CA LEU A 95 -7.79 -2.50 -19.30
C LEU A 95 -8.30 -1.07 -19.44
N SER A 96 -7.48 -0.05 -19.15
CA SER A 96 -7.88 1.35 -19.26
C SER A 96 -7.96 1.86 -20.71
N GLY A 97 -7.63 1.03 -21.71
CA GLY A 97 -7.73 1.40 -23.12
C GLY A 97 -6.76 2.50 -23.56
N VAL A 98 -5.81 2.88 -22.71
CA VAL A 98 -4.69 3.77 -23.04
C VAL A 98 -3.68 2.97 -23.83
N TRP A 99 -4.01 2.66 -25.09
CA TRP A 99 -3.12 1.96 -26.01
C TRP A 99 -2.22 2.94 -26.77
N ASP A 100 -0.93 2.63 -26.75
CA ASP A 100 0.19 3.01 -27.62
C ASP A 100 0.65 4.47 -27.79
N ASN A 101 -0.13 5.51 -27.52
CA ASN A 101 0.31 6.88 -27.85
C ASN A 101 1.21 7.58 -26.81
N TRP A 102 1.56 6.92 -25.71
CA TRP A 102 2.34 7.51 -24.59
C TRP A 102 3.64 6.74 -24.31
N SER A 103 4.03 5.87 -25.25
CA SER A 103 5.20 4.98 -25.12
C SER A 103 6.46 5.46 -25.85
N ASP A 104 6.50 6.72 -26.30
CA ASP A 104 7.69 7.34 -26.91
C ASP A 104 8.40 8.30 -25.94
#